data_AF-A0A7H0MF35-F1
#
_entry.id   AF-A0A7H0MF35-F1
#
_cell.length_a   1.000
_cell.length_b   1.000
_cell.length_c   1.000
_cell.angle_alpha   90.00
_cell.angle_beta   90.00
_cell.angle_gamma   90.00
#
_symmetry.space_group_name_H-M   'P 1'
#
loop_
_entity.id
_entity.type
_entity.pdbx_description
1 polymer ?
#
loop_
_entity_poly.entity_id
_entity_poly.type
_entity_poly.pdbx_seq_one_letter_code
_entity_poly.pdbx_strand_id
1 'polypeptide(L)'
;MTITNTEFIVLKVMAEKDIDWTWIILDRTLATRGIPGFGNVANIVTRLVNKGVVDVVYNENPSRPRYRVSEPGHLLLNSISEQHRVDLP
;
A
#
# COMPACT_ATOMS: atom_id res chain seq x y z
N MET A 1 5.69 -14.95 1.99
CA MET A 1 4.62 -13.96 2.21
C MET A 1 3.79 -13.89 0.94
N THR A 2 2.45 -13.93 1.03
CA THR A 2 1.58 -13.84 -0.16
C THR A 2 0.73 -12.57 -0.06
N ILE A 3 0.82 -11.71 -1.08
CA ILE A 3 0.02 -10.49 -1.22
C ILE A 3 -1.00 -10.69 -2.35
N THR A 4 -2.23 -10.21 -2.14
CA THR A 4 -3.28 -10.25 -3.18
C THR A 4 -3.06 -9.15 -4.21
N ASN A 5 -3.65 -9.28 -5.40
CA ASN A 5 -3.58 -8.22 -6.42
C ASN A 5 -4.12 -6.88 -5.88
N THR A 6 -5.21 -6.91 -5.12
CA THR A 6 -5.79 -5.72 -4.48
C THR A 6 -4.81 -5.08 -3.50
N GLU A 7 -4.20 -5.86 -2.60
CA GLU A 7 -3.20 -5.36 -1.66
C GLU A 7 -1.95 -4.83 -2.39
N PHE A 8 -1.51 -5.48 -3.47
CA PHE A 8 -0.39 -5.02 -4.28
C PHE A 8 -0.68 -3.67 -4.95
N ILE A 9 -1.86 -3.50 -5.55
CA ILE A 9 -2.28 -2.22 -6.13
C ILE A 9 -2.27 -1.12 -5.08
N VAL A 10 -2.83 -1.40 -3.89
CA VAL A 10 -2.84 -0.43 -2.79
C VAL A 10 -1.41 -0.08 -2.34
N LEU A 11 -0.55 -1.07 -2.16
CA LEU A 11 0.86 -0.87 -1.82
C LEU A 11 1.60 -0.02 -2.86
N LYS A 12 1.34 -0.27 -4.16
CA LYS A 12 1.91 0.51 -5.26
C LYS A 12 1.46 1.97 -5.22
N VAL A 13 0.16 2.22 -5.04
CA VAL A 13 -0.38 3.59 -4.90
C VAL A 13 0.24 4.32 -3.71
N MET A 14 0.41 3.64 -2.58
CA MET A 14 1.05 4.23 -1.40
C MET A 14 2.51 4.61 -1.66
N ALA A 15 3.25 3.81 -2.43
CA ALA A 15 4.66 4.04 -2.73
C ALA A 15 4.92 5.17 -3.75
N GLU A 16 3.91 5.62 -4.50
CA GLU A 16 4.07 6.69 -5.49
C GLU A 16 4.36 8.05 -4.88
N LYS A 17 3.98 8.25 -3.61
CA LYS A 17 4.23 9.48 -2.87
C LYS A 17 4.77 9.14 -1.50
N ASP A 18 5.90 9.75 -1.14
CA ASP A 18 6.45 9.66 0.20
C ASP A 18 5.69 10.58 1.17
N ILE A 19 4.46 10.19 1.50
CA ILE A 19 3.60 10.90 2.44
C ILE A 19 3.03 9.93 3.48
N ASP A 20 2.58 10.49 4.60
CA ASP A 20 1.86 9.74 5.62
C ASP A 20 0.38 9.64 5.23
N TRP A 21 0.00 8.48 4.69
CA TRP A 21 -1.34 8.20 4.21
C TRP A 21 -2.33 8.04 5.36
N THR A 22 -3.54 8.57 5.20
CA THR A 22 -4.70 8.09 5.95
C THR A 22 -5.47 7.14 5.05
N TRP A 23 -6.24 6.21 5.64
CA TRP A 23 -7.11 5.33 4.86
C TRP A 23 -8.10 6.12 4.00
N ILE A 24 -8.54 7.31 4.45
CA ILE A 24 -9.46 8.20 3.72
C ILE A 24 -8.79 8.78 2.47
N ILE A 25 -7.57 9.29 2.58
CA ILE A 25 -6.83 9.85 1.43
C ILE A 25 -6.51 8.74 0.43
N LEU A 26 -6.15 7.55 0.93
CA LEU A 26 -5.86 6.40 0.09
C LEU A 26 -7.10 5.91 -0.65
N ASP A 27 -8.23 5.78 0.04
CA ASP A 27 -9.53 5.41 -0.54
C ASP A 27 -9.96 6.37 -1.65
N ARG A 28 -9.90 7.68 -1.39
CA ARG A 28 -10.19 8.71 -2.41
C ARG A 28 -9.25 8.59 -3.61
N THR A 29 -7.96 8.37 -3.36
CA THR A 29 -6.96 8.23 -4.44
C THR A 29 -7.25 7.02 -5.31
N LEU A 30 -7.57 5.88 -4.70
CA LEU A 30 -7.93 4.65 -5.39
C LEU A 30 -9.22 4.82 -6.22
N ALA A 31 -10.24 5.46 -5.64
CA ALA A 31 -11.50 5.76 -6.31
C ALA A 31 -11.30 6.66 -7.55
N THR A 32 -10.46 7.71 -7.44
CA THR A 32 -10.17 8.61 -8.57
C THR A 32 -9.47 7.92 -9.75
N ARG A 33 -8.78 6.80 -9.50
CA ARG A 33 -8.09 6.02 -10.55
C ARG A 33 -8.99 4.99 -11.22
N GLY A 34 -10.27 4.91 -10.80
CA GLY A 34 -11.25 3.99 -11.38
C GLY A 34 -10.92 2.52 -11.16
N ILE A 35 -10.06 2.20 -10.19
CA ILE A 35 -9.70 0.80 -9.96
C ILE A 35 -10.83 0.17 -9.11
N PRO A 36 -11.47 -0.93 -9.59
CA PRO A 36 -12.62 -1.52 -8.92
C PRO A 36 -12.19 -2.46 -7.76
N GLY A 37 -13.09 -2.65 -6.79
CA GLY A 37 -12.99 -3.76 -5.83
C GLY A 37 -12.27 -3.49 -4.50
N PHE A 38 -12.02 -2.24 -4.11
CA PHE A 38 -11.38 -1.90 -2.82
C PHE A 38 -12.34 -1.68 -1.67
N GLY A 39 -13.43 -2.44 -1.58
CA GLY A 39 -14.30 -2.38 -0.41
C GLY A 39 -13.48 -2.58 0.86
N ASN A 40 -13.55 -1.60 1.77
CA ASN A 40 -12.85 -1.60 3.05
C ASN A 40 -11.31 -1.46 2.95
N VAL A 41 -10.84 -0.30 2.44
CA VAL A 41 -9.42 0.10 2.40
C VAL A 41 -8.74 0.01 3.76
N ALA A 42 -9.45 0.33 4.84
CA ALA A 42 -8.91 0.19 6.20
C ALA A 42 -8.45 -1.24 6.50
N ASN A 43 -9.29 -2.25 6.20
CA ASN A 43 -8.92 -3.66 6.38
C ASN A 43 -7.76 -4.08 5.46
N ILE A 44 -7.69 -3.56 4.24
CA ILE A 44 -6.57 -3.83 3.33
C ILE A 44 -5.26 -3.31 3.94
N VAL A 45 -5.25 -2.07 4.42
CA VAL A 45 -4.09 -1.47 5.08
C VAL A 45 -3.71 -2.23 6.34
N THR A 46 -4.67 -2.64 7.18
CA THR A 46 -4.39 -3.49 8.35
C THR A 46 -3.71 -4.80 7.97
N ARG A 47 -4.14 -5.46 6.89
CA ARG A 47 -3.48 -6.69 6.41
C ARG A 47 -2.06 -6.41 5.91
N LEU A 48 -1.83 -5.29 5.22
CA LEU A 48 -0.50 -4.86 4.78
C LEU A 48 0.43 -4.59 5.97
N VAL A 49 -0.09 -3.97 7.03
CA VAL A 49 0.63 -3.76 8.30
C VAL A 49 0.98 -5.09 8.96
N ASN A 50 0.02 -6.01 9.07
CA ASN A 50 0.26 -7.34 9.64
C ASN A 50 1.27 -8.16 8.84
N LYS A 51 1.43 -7.85 7.55
CA LYS A 51 2.45 -8.43 6.67
C LYS A 51 3.80 -7.71 6.77
N GLY A 52 3.90 -6.58 7.45
CA GLY A 52 5.15 -5.83 7.63
C GLY A 52 5.61 -5.07 6.38
N VAL A 53 4.74 -4.89 5.38
CA VAL A 53 5.04 -4.12 4.15
C VAL A 53 4.52 -2.67 4.22
N VAL A 54 3.82 -2.33 5.28
CA VAL A 54 3.34 -0.98 5.62
C VAL A 54 3.55 -0.77 7.11
N ASP A 55 4.07 0.40 7.47
CA ASP A 55 4.24 0.82 8.86
C ASP A 55 3.09 1.73 9.30
N VAL A 56 2.75 1.65 10.58
CA VAL A 56 1.83 2.60 11.22
C VAL A 56 2.65 3.75 11.79
N VAL A 57 2.35 4.96 11.32
CA VAL A 57 2.94 6.20 11.81
C VAL A 57 1.99 6.82 12.83
N TYR A 58 2.38 6.79 14.10
CA TYR A 58 1.66 7.46 15.18
C TYR A 58 2.08 8.93 15.23
N ASN A 59 1.09 9.81 15.14
CA ASN A 59 1.27 11.23 15.47
C ASN A 59 0.71 11.51 16.87
N GLU A 60 0.65 12.78 17.28
CA GLU A 60 0.11 13.22 18.57
C GLU A 60 -1.34 12.75 18.84
N ASN A 61 -2.08 12.32 17.81
CA ASN A 61 -3.43 11.76 17.90
C ASN A 61 -3.49 10.28 17.47
N PRO A 62 -3.40 9.32 18.42
CA PRO A 62 -3.43 7.89 18.13
C PRO A 62 -4.77 7.41 17.55
N SER A 63 -5.85 8.18 17.64
CA SER A 63 -7.15 7.85 17.04
C SER A 63 -7.17 8.03 15.52
N ARG A 64 -6.11 8.59 14.92
CA ARG A 64 -5.98 8.81 13.47
C ARG A 64 -4.63 8.27 12.99
N PRO A 65 -4.47 6.94 12.94
CA PRO A 65 -3.24 6.34 12.46
C PRO A 65 -2.96 6.78 11.03
N ARG A 66 -1.69 7.02 10.76
CA ARG A 66 -1.19 7.22 9.41
C ARG A 66 -0.35 6.02 9.00
N TYR A 67 -0.10 5.90 7.71
CA TYR A 67 0.54 4.74 7.13
C TYR A 67 1.58 5.14 6.10
N ARG A 68 2.71 4.44 6.09
CA ARG A 68 3.77 4.60 5.10
C ARG A 68 4.25 3.23 4.64
N VAL A 69 4.70 3.12 3.40
CA VAL A 69 5.30 1.87 2.90
C VAL A 69 6.59 1.62 3.68
N SER A 70 6.72 0.41 4.22
CA SER A 70 7.93 0.03 4.96
C SER A 70 9.08 -0.28 3.99
N GLU A 71 10.30 -0.36 4.49
CA GLU A 71 11.44 -0.80 3.68
C GLU A 71 11.20 -2.19 3.03
N PRO A 72 10.71 -3.22 3.74
CA PRO A 72 10.28 -4.48 3.12
C PRO A 72 9.23 -4.31 2.02
N GLY A 73 8.30 -3.35 2.17
CA GLY A 73 7.31 -3.02 1.16
C GLY A 73 7.94 -2.47 -0.13
N HIS A 74 8.92 -1.58 -0.01
CA HIS A 74 9.67 -1.06 -1.16
C HIS A 74 10.51 -2.15 -1.84
N LEU A 75 11.17 -3.02 -1.07
CA LEU A 75 11.91 -4.16 -1.61
C LEU A 75 11.01 -5.12 -2.39
N LEU A 76 9.79 -5.39 -1.86
CA LEU A 76 8.79 -6.22 -2.54
C LEU A 76 8.32 -5.60 -3.86
N LEU A 77 8.08 -4.27 -3.89
CA LEU A 77 7.68 -3.60 -5.12
C LEU A 77 8.79 -3.67 -6.18
N ASN A 78 10.05 -3.49 -5.76
CA ASN A 78 11.20 -3.56 -6.66
C ASN A 78 11.43 -4.97 -7.21
N SER A 79 11.27 -6.02 -6.39
CA SER A 79 11.47 -7.40 -6.87
C SER A 79 10.44 -7.79 -7.93
N ILE A 80 9.19 -7.35 -7.77
CA ILE A 80 8.10 -7.60 -8.72
C ILE A 80 8.30 -6.80 -10.01
N SER A 81 8.78 -5.54 -9.93
CA SER A 81 9.07 -4.75 -11.14
C SER A 81 10.23 -5.32 -11.95
N GLU A 82 11.25 -5.87 -11.29
CA GLU A 82 12.37 -6.51 -11.97
C GLU A 82 11.98 -7.83 -12.61
N GLN A 83 11.14 -8.67 -11.96
CA GLN A 83 10.58 -9.87 -12.59
C GLN A 83 9.81 -9.54 -13.89
N HIS A 84 9.06 -8.44 -13.91
CA HIS A 84 8.34 -8.01 -15.11
C HIS A 84 9.24 -7.44 -16.22
N ARG A 85 10.48 -7.02 -15.91
CA ARG A 85 11.49 -6.59 -16.91
C ARG A 85 12.25 -7.76 -17.53
N VAL A 86 12.46 -8.83 -16.77
CA VAL A 86 13.19 -10.03 -17.23
C VAL A 86 12.33 -10.87 -18.20
N ASP A 87 11.01 -10.66 -18.21
CA ASP A 87 10.05 -11.32 -19.10
C ASP A 87 9.78 -10.59 -20.43
N LEU A 88 10.51 -9.49 -20.73
CA LEU A 88 10.47 -8.85 -22.06
C LEU A 88 11.64 -9.34 -22.95
N PRO A 89 11.37 -9.75 -24.21
CA PRO A 89 12.40 -10.17 -25.16
C PRO A 89 13.32 -9.03 -25.62
#